data_AF-A0A1E7EXA9-F1
#
_entry.id   AF-A0A1E7EXA9-F1
#
_cell.length_a   1.000
_cell.length_b   1.000
_cell.length_c   1.000
_cell.angle_alpha   90.00
_cell.angle_beta   90.00
_cell.angle_gamma   90.00
#
_symmetry.space_group_name_H-M   'P 1'
#
loop_
_entity.id
_entity.type
_entity.pdbx_description
1 polymer ?
#
loop_
_entity_poly.entity_id
_entity_poly.type
_entity_poly.pdbx_seq_one_letter_code
_entity_poly.pdbx_strand_id
1 'polypeptide(L)'
;MNNLCRQDNYFVVKRFRFLVVWDPDSLWRKNTHGRIPLHSAALHRAMQRFQFVFGYGIYYYPNKKGINLVFHQGVSGQTPFQLACEKHGRDEVMKVIEDTLTRYSDTPLNIVDALITAAIDENVHLDCVYFLLRRKPVYVLQELLSSTPAVLAVGSYNNSNNDDDGGGGGDEEDEGNDGDSNVSFKKRKFE
;
A
#
# COMPACT_ATOMS: atom_id res chain seq x y z
N MET A 1 11.20 -1.60 13.77
CA MET A 1 11.97 -1.25 12.56
C MET A 1 12.31 0.25 12.48
N ASN A 2 11.37 1.17 12.75
CA ASN A 2 11.59 2.63 12.79
C ASN A 2 12.90 3.11 13.46
N ASN A 3 13.24 2.60 14.64
CA ASN A 3 14.46 3.02 15.36
C ASN A 3 15.76 2.72 14.59
N LEU A 4 15.79 1.68 13.74
CA LEU A 4 16.96 1.36 12.92
C LEU A 4 17.18 2.36 11.79
N CYS A 5 16.09 2.95 11.28
CA CYS A 5 16.15 3.95 10.22
C CYS A 5 16.60 5.33 10.76
N ARG A 6 16.34 5.60 12.06
CA ARG A 6 16.63 6.89 12.72
C ARG A 6 18.09 7.04 13.19
N GLN A 7 18.86 5.97 13.33
CA GLN A 7 20.23 6.06 13.87
C GLN A 7 21.16 6.86 12.95
N ASP A 8 21.63 8.03 13.37
CA ASP A 8 22.42 8.94 12.54
C ASP A 8 23.80 8.37 12.15
N ASN A 9 24.43 7.61 13.06
CA ASN A 9 25.85 7.26 12.91
C ASN A 9 26.12 6.02 12.04
N TYR A 10 25.19 5.08 11.94
CA TYR A 10 25.37 3.89 11.13
C TYR A 10 24.02 3.23 10.80
N PHE A 11 23.72 3.08 9.51
CA PHE A 11 22.57 2.30 9.09
C PHE A 11 22.93 0.82 9.20
N VAL A 12 22.28 0.09 10.11
CA VAL A 12 22.54 -1.34 10.31
C VAL A 12 21.84 -2.15 9.20
N VAL A 13 22.32 -1.99 7.95
CA VAL A 13 21.80 -2.63 6.72
C VAL A 13 21.51 -4.12 6.95
N LYS A 14 22.47 -4.85 7.53
CA LYS A 14 22.35 -6.28 7.80
C LYS A 14 21.18 -6.61 8.74
N ARG A 15 20.99 -5.82 9.80
CA ARG A 15 19.90 -6.03 10.77
C ARG A 15 18.56 -5.64 10.18
N PHE A 16 18.50 -4.54 9.42
CA PHE A 16 17.29 -4.17 8.71
C PHE A 16 16.88 -5.27 7.72
N ARG A 17 17.80 -5.72 6.86
CA ARG A 17 17.58 -6.81 5.92
C ARG A 17 17.09 -8.08 6.62
N PHE A 18 17.76 -8.49 7.70
CA PHE A 18 17.34 -9.65 8.47
C PHE A 18 15.88 -9.52 8.96
N LEU A 19 15.51 -8.37 9.51
CA LEU A 19 14.15 -8.15 10.01
C LEU A 19 13.09 -8.12 8.90
N VAL A 20 13.35 -7.45 7.78
CA VAL A 20 12.40 -7.43 6.66
C VAL A 20 12.25 -8.83 6.06
N VAL A 21 13.35 -9.57 5.91
CA VAL A 21 13.31 -10.95 5.40
C VAL A 21 12.51 -11.87 6.33
N TRP A 22 12.61 -11.65 7.65
CA TRP A 22 11.90 -12.44 8.64
C TRP A 22 10.41 -12.07 8.75
N ASP A 23 10.10 -10.78 8.76
CA ASP A 23 8.76 -10.22 8.92
C ASP A 23 8.61 -8.99 7.99
N PRO A 24 8.17 -9.17 6.73
CA PRO A 24 7.96 -8.06 5.80
C PRO A 24 6.94 -7.04 6.31
N ASP A 25 5.93 -7.46 7.08
CA ASP A 25 4.85 -6.60 7.59
C ASP A 25 5.38 -5.57 8.58
N SER A 26 6.59 -5.78 9.11
CA SER A 26 7.33 -4.78 9.87
C SER A 26 7.61 -3.48 9.08
N LEU A 27 7.55 -3.50 7.73
CA LEU A 27 7.60 -2.30 6.87
C LEU A 27 6.32 -1.45 6.95
N TRP A 28 5.19 -2.03 7.34
CA TRP A 28 3.90 -1.34 7.53
C TRP A 28 3.59 -1.03 8.99
N ARG A 29 4.36 -1.62 9.91
CA ARG A 29 4.14 -1.43 11.34
C ARG A 29 4.42 0.01 11.75
N LYS A 30 3.34 0.74 12.03
CA LYS A 30 3.36 2.07 12.62
C LYS A 30 4.01 2.04 14.01
N ASN A 31 4.81 3.05 14.33
CA ASN A 31 5.26 3.27 15.71
C ASN A 31 4.18 4.02 16.52
N THR A 32 4.51 4.41 17.75
CA THR A 32 3.64 5.21 18.64
C THR A 32 3.22 6.57 18.06
N HIS A 33 3.85 7.04 16.99
CA HIS A 33 3.53 8.29 16.29
C HIS A 33 2.83 8.04 14.95
N GLY A 34 2.36 6.81 14.69
CA GLY A 34 1.75 6.43 13.42
C GLY A 34 2.72 6.37 12.24
N ARG A 35 4.03 6.44 12.47
CA ARG A 35 5.05 6.49 11.40
C ARG A 35 5.51 5.08 11.03
N ILE A 36 5.58 4.80 9.75
CA ILE A 36 6.20 3.59 9.22
C ILE A 36 7.72 3.81 9.05
N PRO A 37 8.53 2.75 8.92
CA PRO A 37 9.99 2.86 8.75
C PRO A 37 10.43 3.83 7.65
N LEU A 38 9.65 3.95 6.58
CA LEU A 38 9.96 4.86 5.48
C LEU A 38 9.88 6.34 5.86
N HIS A 39 8.99 6.76 6.77
CA HIS A 39 8.98 8.13 7.32
C HIS A 39 10.31 8.42 8.02
N SER A 40 10.81 7.45 8.79
CA SER A 40 12.09 7.60 9.51
C SER A 40 13.28 7.66 8.55
N ALA A 41 13.23 6.91 7.45
CA ALA A 41 14.26 6.94 6.41
C ALA A 41 14.24 8.25 5.60
N ALA A 42 13.06 8.80 5.30
CA ALA A 42 12.89 10.08 4.62
C ALA A 42 13.50 11.25 5.40
N LEU A 43 13.43 11.20 6.73
CA LEU A 43 14.05 12.20 7.62
C LEU A 43 15.57 12.09 7.69
N HIS A 44 16.20 11.11 7.06
CA HIS A 44 17.65 10.93 7.14
C HIS A 44 18.40 11.82 6.12
N ARG A 45 19.66 12.21 6.43
CA ARG A 45 20.51 13.05 5.54
C ARG A 45 20.93 12.37 4.23
N ALA A 46 20.98 11.05 4.24
CA ALA A 46 21.42 10.25 3.10
C ALA A 46 20.21 9.63 2.38
N MET A 47 19.96 10.07 1.15
CA MET A 47 18.88 9.59 0.29
C MET A 47 18.92 8.07 0.07
N GLN A 48 20.11 7.46 0.08
CA GLN A 48 20.29 6.03 -0.09
C GLN A 48 19.53 5.21 0.95
N ARG A 49 19.28 5.74 2.15
CA ARG A 49 18.47 5.03 3.16
C ARG A 49 17.00 5.00 2.78
N PHE A 50 16.46 6.12 2.30
CA PHE A 50 15.11 6.19 1.78
C PHE A 50 14.95 5.22 0.60
N GLN A 51 15.86 5.28 -0.38
CA GLN A 51 15.89 4.36 -1.52
C GLN A 51 15.94 2.89 -1.09
N PHE A 52 16.80 2.56 -0.12
CA PHE A 52 16.95 1.19 0.36
C PHE A 52 15.69 0.65 1.03
N VAL A 53 15.10 1.42 1.96
CA VAL A 53 13.86 1.03 2.64
C VAL A 53 12.70 0.93 1.64
N PHE A 54 12.60 1.90 0.71
CA PHE A 54 11.60 1.88 -0.35
C PHE A 54 11.75 0.68 -1.28
N GLY A 55 12.98 0.35 -1.70
CA GLY A 55 13.28 -0.81 -2.53
C GLY A 55 12.82 -2.13 -1.89
N TYR A 56 12.99 -2.28 -0.57
CA TYR A 56 12.43 -3.42 0.15
C TYR A 56 10.90 -3.44 0.19
N GLY A 57 10.27 -2.26 0.26
CA GLY A 57 8.83 -2.09 0.12
C GLY A 57 8.31 -2.59 -1.22
N ILE A 58 8.96 -2.21 -2.32
CA ILE A 58 8.62 -2.68 -3.66
C ILE A 58 8.90 -4.18 -3.81
N TYR A 59 10.02 -4.66 -3.28
CA TYR A 59 10.42 -6.05 -3.38
C TYR A 59 9.44 -7.03 -2.73
N TYR A 60 8.98 -6.74 -1.50
CA TYR A 60 8.08 -7.62 -0.76
C TYR A 60 6.60 -7.39 -1.06
N TYR A 61 6.23 -6.18 -1.47
CA TYR A 61 4.85 -5.82 -1.79
C TYR A 61 4.73 -5.31 -3.23
N PRO A 62 5.03 -6.16 -4.23
CA PRO A 62 4.91 -5.77 -5.62
C PRO A 62 3.45 -5.42 -5.96
N ASN A 63 3.28 -4.66 -7.03
CA ASN A 63 2.01 -4.48 -7.76
C ASN A 63 0.85 -3.74 -7.07
N LYS A 64 0.89 -3.48 -5.75
CA LYS A 64 -0.23 -2.83 -5.05
C LYS A 64 0.21 -1.91 -3.93
N LYS A 65 0.83 -2.49 -2.89
CA LYS A 65 1.06 -1.78 -1.63
C LYS A 65 2.43 -1.11 -1.56
N GLY A 66 3.44 -1.65 -2.25
CA GLY A 66 4.80 -1.11 -2.17
C GLY A 66 4.88 0.36 -2.56
N ILE A 67 4.18 0.77 -3.62
CA ILE A 67 4.11 2.18 -4.05
C ILE A 67 3.33 3.05 -3.05
N ASN A 68 2.32 2.50 -2.38
CA ASN A 68 1.54 3.23 -1.39
C ASN A 68 2.36 3.60 -0.15
N LEU A 69 3.47 2.87 0.14
CA LEU A 69 4.36 3.20 1.26
C LEU A 69 4.87 4.64 1.23
N VAL A 70 5.24 5.17 0.05
CA VAL A 70 5.76 6.55 -0.05
C VAL A 70 4.69 7.61 0.19
N PHE A 71 3.41 7.24 0.05
CA PHE A 71 2.27 8.13 0.24
C PHE A 71 1.44 7.82 1.48
N HIS A 72 1.89 6.86 2.30
CA HIS A 72 1.19 6.49 3.52
C HIS A 72 1.30 7.60 4.57
N GLN A 73 0.16 8.09 5.05
CA GLN A 73 0.07 9.16 6.04
C GLN A 73 0.41 8.67 7.44
N GLY A 74 1.22 9.44 8.17
CA GLY A 74 1.38 9.26 9.60
C GLY A 74 0.27 9.95 10.39
N VAL A 75 0.34 9.93 11.73
CA VAL A 75 -0.62 10.66 12.58
C VAL A 75 -0.60 12.17 12.32
N SER A 76 0.53 12.73 11.88
CA SER A 76 0.63 14.15 11.50
C SER A 76 0.10 14.45 10.08
N GLY A 77 -0.49 13.48 9.38
CA GLY A 77 -0.94 13.61 8.00
C GLY A 77 0.19 13.62 6.95
N GLN A 78 1.46 13.76 7.39
CA GLN A 78 2.62 13.80 6.49
C GLN A 78 2.96 12.42 5.92
N THR A 79 3.34 12.39 4.65
CA THR A 79 3.81 11.18 3.95
C THR A 79 5.34 11.10 3.92
N PRO A 80 5.94 9.89 3.74
CA PRO A 80 7.37 9.78 3.51
C PRO A 80 7.84 10.57 2.30
N PHE A 81 7.03 10.67 1.24
CA PHE A 81 7.31 11.48 0.06
C PHE A 81 7.44 12.97 0.41
N GLN A 82 6.49 13.54 1.15
CA GLN A 82 6.54 14.94 1.58
C GLN A 82 7.78 15.22 2.44
N LEU A 83 8.06 14.36 3.42
CA LEU A 83 9.24 14.48 4.29
C LEU A 83 10.55 14.39 3.50
N ALA A 84 10.62 13.50 2.51
CA ALA A 84 11.80 13.36 1.67
C ALA A 84 11.97 14.57 0.75
N CYS A 85 10.88 15.10 0.19
CA CYS A 85 10.90 16.26 -0.70
C CYS A 85 11.31 17.54 0.03
N GLU A 86 10.83 17.73 1.27
CA GLU A 86 11.25 18.85 2.13
C GLU A 86 12.77 18.82 2.37
N LYS A 87 13.35 17.63 2.46
CA LYS A 87 14.75 17.45 2.84
C LYS A 87 15.74 17.42 1.68
N HIS A 88 15.37 16.75 0.58
CA HIS A 88 16.29 16.48 -0.55
C HIS A 88 15.84 17.13 -1.85
N GLY A 89 14.68 17.79 -1.86
CA GLY A 89 14.08 18.33 -3.07
C GLY A 89 13.25 17.29 -3.84
N ARG A 90 12.20 17.77 -4.49
CA ARG A 90 11.22 16.92 -5.18
C ARG A 90 11.83 16.12 -6.33
N ASP A 91 12.70 16.74 -7.13
CA ASP A 91 13.24 16.10 -8.34
C ASP A 91 14.14 14.91 -8.00
N GLU A 92 14.97 15.03 -6.96
CA GLU A 92 15.83 13.93 -6.49
C GLU A 92 14.98 12.77 -5.95
N VAL A 93 13.96 13.07 -5.15
CA VAL A 93 13.06 12.06 -4.59
C VAL A 93 12.29 11.34 -5.69
N MET A 94 11.75 12.08 -6.67
CA MET A 94 11.05 11.51 -7.82
C MET A 94 11.98 10.60 -8.62
N LYS A 95 13.21 11.04 -8.89
CA LYS A 95 14.21 10.20 -9.57
C LYS A 95 14.46 8.90 -8.82
N VAL A 96 14.64 8.94 -7.50
CA VAL A 96 14.87 7.74 -6.68
C VAL A 96 13.67 6.78 -6.71
N ILE A 97 12.45 7.32 -6.69
CA ILE A 97 11.23 6.52 -6.77
C ILE A 97 11.15 5.84 -8.14
N GLU A 98 11.35 6.59 -9.23
CA GLU A 98 11.35 6.04 -10.59
C GLU A 98 12.44 4.99 -10.80
N ASP A 99 13.68 5.30 -10.42
CA ASP A 99 14.82 4.37 -10.53
C ASP A 99 14.56 3.07 -9.75
N THR A 100 13.93 3.18 -8.58
CA THR A 100 13.55 2.00 -7.79
C THR A 100 12.46 1.20 -8.49
N LEU A 101 11.41 1.85 -9.00
CA LEU A 101 10.32 1.16 -9.68
C LEU A 101 10.79 0.48 -10.98
N THR A 102 11.67 1.11 -11.75
CA THR A 102 12.30 0.53 -12.94
C THR A 102 13.20 -0.66 -12.58
N ARG A 103 13.92 -0.61 -11.45
CA ARG A 103 14.76 -1.74 -11.01
C ARG A 103 13.97 -3.00 -10.68
N TYR A 104 12.73 -2.85 -10.22
CA TYR A 104 11.86 -3.97 -9.84
C TYR A 104 10.75 -4.23 -10.88
N SER A 105 10.89 -3.73 -12.11
CA SER A 105 9.86 -3.82 -13.15
C SER A 105 9.65 -5.23 -13.72
N ASP A 106 10.45 -6.21 -13.31
CA ASP A 106 10.31 -7.62 -13.73
C ASP A 106 8.90 -8.17 -13.44
N THR A 107 8.23 -7.59 -12.45
CA THR A 107 6.79 -7.79 -12.27
C THR A 107 6.07 -6.50 -12.65
N PRO A 108 5.25 -6.49 -13.72
CA PRO A 108 4.53 -5.29 -14.13
C PRO A 108 3.64 -4.79 -13.00
N LEU A 109 3.84 -3.53 -12.60
CA LEU A 109 2.96 -2.86 -11.64
C LEU A 109 1.53 -2.88 -12.22
N ASN A 110 0.60 -3.57 -11.55
CA ASN A 110 -0.81 -3.47 -11.90
C ASN A 110 -1.30 -2.08 -11.46
N ILE A 111 -1.24 -1.12 -12.39
CA ILE A 111 -1.54 0.28 -12.09
C ILE A 111 -3.01 0.44 -11.68
N VAL A 112 -3.93 -0.33 -12.26
CA VAL A 112 -5.35 -0.28 -11.92
C VAL A 112 -5.57 -0.74 -10.48
N ASP A 113 -5.03 -1.90 -10.10
CA ASP A 113 -5.12 -2.40 -8.73
C ASP A 113 -4.45 -1.45 -7.73
N ALA A 114 -3.27 -0.90 -8.07
CA ALA A 114 -2.58 0.06 -7.22
C ALA A 114 -3.41 1.35 -7.04
N LEU A 115 -4.04 1.82 -8.12
CA LEU A 115 -4.88 3.02 -8.11
C LEU A 115 -6.15 2.81 -7.28
N ILE A 116 -6.83 1.69 -7.46
CA ILE A 116 -8.01 1.33 -6.64
C ILE A 116 -7.60 1.19 -5.17
N THR A 117 -6.51 0.46 -4.89
CA THR A 117 -6.01 0.29 -3.51
C THR A 117 -5.66 1.63 -2.87
N ALA A 118 -5.02 2.53 -3.61
CA ALA A 118 -4.68 3.87 -3.13
C ALA A 118 -5.92 4.76 -2.92
N ALA A 119 -6.97 4.58 -3.71
CA ALA A 119 -8.19 5.38 -3.62
C ALA A 119 -9.11 4.95 -2.46
N ILE A 120 -9.10 3.67 -2.08
CA ILE A 120 -9.93 3.13 -0.99
C ILE A 120 -9.26 3.21 0.39
N ASP A 121 -7.93 3.29 0.45
CA ASP A 121 -7.19 3.32 1.71
C ASP A 121 -7.11 4.76 2.25
N GLU A 122 -7.86 5.03 3.32
CA GLU A 122 -7.87 6.32 4.03
C GLU A 122 -6.51 6.75 4.56
N ASN A 123 -5.56 5.82 4.70
CA ASN A 123 -4.21 6.13 5.13
C ASN A 123 -3.28 6.51 3.97
N VAL A 124 -3.73 6.42 2.72
CA VAL A 124 -2.93 6.78 1.55
C VAL A 124 -3.33 8.17 1.08
N HIS A 125 -2.35 9.07 1.00
CA HIS A 125 -2.60 10.43 0.54
C HIS A 125 -3.00 10.44 -0.94
N LEU A 126 -3.91 11.35 -1.30
CA LEU A 126 -4.44 11.50 -2.67
C LEU A 126 -3.36 11.75 -3.73
N ASP A 127 -2.20 12.29 -3.34
CA ASP A 127 -1.01 12.41 -4.21
C ASP A 127 -0.60 11.07 -4.82
N CYS A 128 -0.84 9.94 -4.14
CA CYS A 128 -0.59 8.61 -4.70
C CYS A 128 -1.43 8.34 -5.94
N VAL A 129 -2.72 8.69 -5.89
CA VAL A 129 -3.66 8.53 -7.01
C VAL A 129 -3.23 9.42 -8.17
N TYR A 130 -2.92 10.69 -7.90
CA TYR A 130 -2.40 11.61 -8.92
C TYR A 130 -1.06 11.13 -9.51
N PHE A 131 -0.17 10.58 -8.69
CA PHE A 131 1.10 10.01 -9.14
C PHE A 131 0.86 8.83 -10.08
N LEU A 132 0.01 7.87 -9.71
CA LEU A 132 -0.31 6.70 -10.53
C LEU A 132 -0.95 7.08 -11.87
N LEU A 133 -1.88 8.03 -11.87
CA LEU A 133 -2.52 8.55 -13.09
C LEU A 133 -1.52 9.19 -14.06
N ARG A 134 -0.52 9.91 -13.54
CA ARG A 134 0.48 10.60 -14.37
C ARG A 134 1.54 9.69 -14.98
N ARG A 135 1.77 8.48 -14.44
CA ARG A 135 2.79 7.56 -14.96
C ARG A 135 2.47 7.01 -16.35
N LYS A 136 1.21 6.64 -16.58
CA LYS A 136 0.74 6.11 -17.87
C LYS A 136 -0.72 6.51 -18.12
N PRO A 137 -1.01 7.81 -18.33
CA PRO A 137 -2.37 8.33 -18.36
C PRO A 137 -3.24 7.63 -19.41
N VAL A 138 -2.71 7.39 -20.61
CA VAL A 138 -3.45 6.73 -21.70
C VAL A 138 -3.78 5.28 -21.35
N TYR A 139 -2.80 4.52 -20.83
CA TYR A 139 -2.98 3.11 -20.48
C TYR A 139 -4.00 2.94 -19.34
N VAL A 140 -3.90 3.77 -18.30
CA VAL A 140 -4.79 3.70 -17.13
C VAL A 140 -6.23 4.01 -17.54
N LEU A 141 -6.45 5.07 -18.33
CA LEU A 141 -7.78 5.41 -18.80
C LEU A 141 -8.35 4.32 -19.72
N GLN A 142 -7.55 3.78 -20.64
CA GLN A 142 -8.00 2.72 -21.54
C GLN A 142 -8.41 1.47 -20.76
N GLU A 143 -7.62 1.05 -19.76
CA GLU A 143 -7.93 -0.16 -18.99
C GLU A 143 -9.14 0.02 -18.08
N LEU A 144 -9.27 1.18 -17.41
CA LEU A 144 -10.46 1.51 -16.61
C LEU A 144 -11.74 1.53 -17.46
N LEU A 145 -11.69 2.04 -18.69
CA LEU A 145 -12.83 2.06 -19.59
C LEU A 145 -13.14 0.66 -20.17
N SER A 146 -12.09 -0.15 -20.40
CA SER A 146 -12.23 -1.50 -20.98
C SER A 146 -12.70 -2.55 -19.96
N SER A 147 -12.44 -2.35 -18.67
CA SER A 147 -12.85 -3.26 -17.59
C SER A 147 -14.31 -3.13 -17.16
N THR A 148 -15.11 -2.25 -17.79
CA THR A 148 -16.55 -2.12 -17.49
C THR A 148 -17.27 -3.42 -17.85
N PRO A 149 -17.76 -4.22 -16.89
CA PRO A 149 -18.56 -5.39 -17.22
C PRO A 149 -19.90 -4.88 -17.76
N ALA A 150 -20.32 -5.40 -18.92
CA ALA A 150 -21.66 -5.18 -19.48
C ALA A 150 -22.74 -5.91 -18.65
N VAL A 151 -22.81 -5.65 -17.34
CA VAL A 151 -23.86 -6.15 -16.43
C VAL A 151 -24.83 -5.02 -16.14
N LEU A 152 -25.43 -4.49 -17.20
CA LEU A 152 -26.67 -3.71 -17.15
C LEU A 152 -27.54 -4.10 -18.35
N ALA A 153 -27.80 -5.41 -18.50
CA ALA A 153 -28.76 -5.91 -19.48
C ALA A 153 -29.31 -7.30 -19.08
N VAL A 154 -29.73 -7.45 -17.82
CA VAL A 154 -30.75 -8.43 -17.42
C VAL A 154 -31.65 -7.61 -16.50
N GLY A 155 -32.81 -7.13 -16.94
CA GLY A 155 -33.94 -7.97 -17.32
C GLY A 155 -35.05 -7.60 -16.34
N SER A 156 -35.80 -6.58 -16.73
CA SER A 156 -37.05 -6.11 -16.12
C SER A 156 -37.91 -7.28 -15.60
N TYR A 157 -38.17 -7.33 -14.29
CA TYR A 157 -39.31 -8.08 -13.74
C TYR A 157 -39.96 -7.35 -12.56
N ASN A 158 -41.10 -6.74 -12.90
CA ASN A 158 -42.36 -6.66 -12.17
C ASN A 158 -42.36 -6.34 -10.66
N ASN A 159 -42.72 -5.08 -10.43
CA ASN A 159 -43.64 -4.61 -9.40
C ASN A 159 -44.73 -5.63 -9.02
N SER A 160 -44.69 -6.13 -7.79
CA SER A 160 -45.84 -6.73 -7.10
C SER A 160 -45.81 -6.31 -5.65
N ASN A 161 -46.70 -5.37 -5.32
CA ASN A 161 -47.16 -5.13 -3.96
C ASN A 161 -47.72 -6.44 -3.40
N ASN A 162 -47.30 -6.82 -2.20
CA ASN A 162 -48.14 -7.56 -1.26
C ASN A 162 -47.79 -7.08 0.14
N ASP A 163 -48.79 -6.46 0.75
CA ASP A 163 -48.96 -6.39 2.19
C ASP A 163 -48.98 -7.84 2.72
N ASP A 164 -48.20 -8.13 3.76
CA ASP A 164 -48.69 -9.07 4.76
C ASP A 164 -48.08 -8.79 6.15
N ASP A 165 -49.01 -8.83 7.09
CA ASP A 165 -48.93 -8.53 8.50
C ASP A 165 -48.43 -9.78 9.25
N GLY A 166 -47.73 -9.62 10.37
CA GLY A 166 -47.38 -10.78 11.21
C GLY A 166 -46.15 -10.62 12.08
N GLY A 167 -46.38 -10.23 13.33
CA GLY A 167 -45.39 -10.27 14.39
C GLY A 167 -44.97 -11.69 14.79
N GLY A 168 -43.90 -11.76 15.57
CA GLY A 168 -43.44 -12.99 16.20
C GLY A 168 -42.03 -12.83 16.73
N GLY A 169 -41.90 -12.58 18.03
CA GLY A 169 -40.63 -12.63 18.72
C GLY A 169 -40.02 -14.03 18.69
N GLY A 170 -38.70 -14.07 18.80
CA GLY A 170 -37.92 -15.29 18.93
C GLY A 170 -36.49 -14.88 19.23
N ASP A 171 -36.15 -14.90 20.52
CA ASP A 171 -34.78 -14.96 21.00
C ASP A 171 -34.11 -16.20 20.41
N GLU A 172 -32.93 -16.05 19.81
CA GLU A 172 -32.00 -17.16 19.63
C GLU A 172 -30.57 -16.61 19.67
N GLU A 173 -29.90 -16.98 20.75
CA GLU A 173 -28.46 -16.95 20.95
C GLU A 173 -27.82 -17.84 19.87
N ASP A 174 -26.76 -17.39 19.21
CA ASP A 174 -25.82 -18.33 18.62
C ASP A 174 -24.37 -17.81 18.62
N GLU A 175 -23.51 -18.80 18.80
CA GLU A 175 -22.17 -18.79 19.32
C GLU A 175 -21.09 -18.45 18.28
N GLY A 176 -19.95 -18.03 18.82
CA GLY A 176 -18.59 -18.35 18.38
C GLY A 176 -18.28 -18.58 16.90
N ASN A 177 -17.37 -17.76 16.36
CA ASN A 177 -16.47 -18.23 15.31
C ASN A 177 -15.10 -17.55 15.39
N ASP A 178 -14.17 -18.16 16.14
CA ASP A 178 -12.74 -17.86 16.10
C ASP A 178 -12.14 -18.47 14.81
N GLY A 179 -12.16 -17.67 13.74
CA GLY A 179 -11.52 -18.00 12.47
C GLY A 179 -10.00 -17.80 12.51
N ASP A 180 -9.28 -18.80 13.01
CA ASP A 180 -7.82 -18.92 12.88
C ASP A 180 -7.43 -19.12 11.40
N SER A 181 -7.10 -18.01 10.74
CA SER A 181 -6.67 -18.00 9.35
C SER A 181 -5.15 -18.19 9.27
N ASN A 182 -4.77 -19.47 9.25
CA ASN A 182 -3.40 -19.91 9.06
C ASN A 182 -2.95 -19.67 7.60
N VAL A 183 -2.50 -18.46 7.30
CA VAL A 183 -1.95 -18.09 5.98
C VAL A 183 -0.55 -18.68 5.82
N SER A 184 -0.46 -19.78 5.07
CA SER A 184 0.84 -20.37 4.71
C SER A 184 1.59 -19.46 3.72
N PHE A 185 2.62 -18.77 4.20
CA PHE A 185 3.55 -18.06 3.34
C PHE A 185 4.53 -19.06 2.72
N LYS A 186 4.39 -19.32 1.41
CA LYS A 186 5.40 -19.99 0.60
C LYS A 186 6.72 -19.19 0.65
N LYS A 187 7.67 -19.65 1.46
CA LYS A 187 9.06 -19.17 1.45
C LYS A 187 9.69 -19.49 0.09
N ARG A 188 9.95 -18.46 -0.71
CA ARG A 188 10.86 -18.58 -1.86
C ARG A 188 12.29 -18.65 -1.33
N LYS A 189 13.01 -19.71 -1.69
CA LYS A 189 14.43 -19.90 -1.40
C LYS A 189 15.23 -18.84 -2.16
N PHE A 190 16.16 -18.19 -1.46
CA PHE A 190 17.23 -17.41 -2.07
C PHE A 190 18.40 -18.35 -2.35
N GLU A 191 18.81 -18.42 -3.61
CA GLU A 191 20.19 -18.76 -4.00
C GLU A 191 20.98 -17.45 -4.18
#